data_AF-A0A3D2NG47-F1
#
_entry.id   AF-A0A3D2NG47-F1
#
_cell.length_a   1.000
_cell.length_b   1.000
_cell.length_c   1.000
_cell.angle_alpha   90.00
_cell.angle_beta   90.00
_cell.angle_gamma   90.00
#
_symmetry.space_group_name_H-M   'P 1'
#
loop_
_entity.id
_entity.type
_entity.pdbx_description
1 polymer ?
#
loop_
_entity_poly.entity_id
_entity_poly.type
_entity_poly.pdbx_seq_one_letter_code
_entity_poly.pdbx_strand_id
1 'polypeptide(L)'
;MSVHDLADYPWDSVAPYAARARAHPDGIVDLSIGSPVDATPAVVADALRAATDAHAYPQTVGTPALRAAIVEWYARRRGVPGLTTDHVLPTVGSKELVALL
;
A
#
# COMPACT_ATOMS: atom_id res chain seq x y z
N MET A 1 1.72 -16.76 21.45
CA MET A 1 0.98 -15.54 21.12
C MET A 1 -0.25 -15.95 20.34
N SER A 2 -1.42 -15.83 20.95
CA SER A 2 -2.70 -15.92 20.25
C SER A 2 -3.06 -14.55 19.68
N VAL A 3 -4.05 -14.48 18.80
CA VAL A 3 -4.60 -13.19 18.33
C VAL A 3 -5.12 -12.30 19.47
N HIS A 4 -5.44 -12.88 20.64
CA HIS A 4 -5.89 -12.15 21.83
C HIS A 4 -4.76 -11.45 22.60
N ASP A 5 -3.50 -11.76 22.29
CA ASP A 5 -2.33 -11.18 22.97
C ASP A 5 -1.79 -9.93 22.23
N LEU A 6 -2.39 -9.57 21.09
CA LEU A 6 -1.99 -8.41 20.30
C LEU A 6 -2.53 -7.13 20.93
N ALA A 7 -1.70 -6.08 20.95
CA ALA A 7 -2.11 -4.76 21.41
C ALA A 7 -3.17 -4.15 20.48
N ASP A 8 -4.02 -3.29 21.04
CA ASP A 8 -4.94 -2.46 20.28
C ASP A 8 -4.18 -1.54 19.31
N TYR A 9 -4.87 -1.10 18.26
CA TYR A 9 -4.23 -0.23 17.30
C TYR A 9 -4.02 1.17 17.90
N PRO A 10 -2.87 1.82 17.63
CA PRO A 10 -2.57 3.13 18.20
C PRO A 10 -3.61 4.21 17.89
N TRP A 11 -4.32 4.12 16.76
CA TRP A 11 -5.34 5.11 16.40
C TRP A 11 -6.61 5.02 17.26
N ASP A 12 -6.87 3.90 17.93
CA ASP A 12 -8.00 3.78 18.85
C ASP A 12 -7.81 4.72 20.05
N SER A 13 -6.54 4.94 20.46
CA SER A 13 -6.20 5.86 21.54
C SER A 13 -6.48 7.34 21.21
N VAL A 14 -6.53 7.70 19.91
CA VAL A 14 -6.76 9.10 19.49
C VAL A 14 -8.22 9.41 19.17
N ALA A 15 -9.08 8.38 19.12
CA ALA A 15 -10.51 8.54 18.81
C ALA A 15 -11.24 9.52 19.75
N PRO A 16 -11.04 9.52 21.09
CA PRO A 16 -11.71 10.47 21.98
C PRO A 16 -11.30 11.93 21.71
N TYR A 17 -10.04 12.17 21.35
CA TYR A 17 -9.54 13.51 21.03
C TYR A 17 -10.07 13.99 19.68
N ALA A 18 -10.15 13.11 18.68
CA ALA A 18 -10.76 13.42 17.40
C ALA A 18 -12.25 13.76 17.55
N ALA A 19 -13.00 13.03 18.39
CA ALA A 19 -14.40 13.33 18.68
C ALA A 19 -14.58 14.72 19.30
N ARG A 20 -13.74 15.08 20.28
CA ARG A 20 -13.75 16.42 20.87
C ARG A 20 -13.40 17.52 19.85
N ALA A 21 -12.40 17.29 19.01
CA ALA A 21 -11.97 18.26 18.01
C ALA A 21 -13.05 18.49 16.92
N ARG A 22 -13.81 17.45 16.53
CA ARG A 22 -14.94 17.58 15.60
C ARG A 22 -16.10 18.42 16.14
N ALA A 23 -16.21 18.61 17.46
CA ALA A 23 -17.21 19.48 18.06
C ALA A 23 -16.85 20.99 17.94
N HIS A 24 -15.66 21.31 17.44
CA HIS A 24 -15.29 22.70 17.14
C HIS A 24 -16.15 23.24 15.98
N PRO A 25 -16.66 24.49 16.04
CA PRO A 25 -17.53 25.05 15.01
C PRO A 25 -16.94 25.02 13.59
N ASP A 26 -15.62 25.22 13.47
CA ASP A 26 -14.91 25.21 12.18
C ASP A 26 -14.45 23.82 11.73
N GLY A 27 -14.82 22.76 12.47
CA GLY A 27 -14.41 21.39 12.20
C GLY A 27 -12.98 21.06 12.66
N ILE A 28 -12.46 19.92 12.16
CA ILE A 28 -11.17 19.34 12.55
C ILE A 28 -10.18 19.36 11.37
N VAL A 29 -8.90 19.63 11.66
CA VAL A 29 -7.78 19.22 10.79
C VAL A 29 -7.34 17.82 11.24
N ASP A 30 -7.81 16.80 10.55
CA ASP A 30 -7.62 15.41 10.99
C ASP A 30 -6.25 14.87 10.55
N LEU A 31 -5.32 14.78 11.50
CA LEU A 31 -3.98 14.23 11.31
C LEU A 31 -3.80 12.89 12.04
N SER A 32 -4.91 12.23 12.39
CA SER A 32 -4.90 11.02 13.22
C SER A 32 -4.51 9.75 12.44
N ILE A 33 -4.74 9.74 11.13
CA ILE A 33 -4.53 8.57 10.26
C ILE A 33 -3.63 8.95 9.08
N GLY A 34 -2.56 8.19 8.85
CA GLY A 34 -1.61 8.38 7.75
C GLY A 34 -2.09 7.89 6.38
N SER A 35 -3.39 7.88 6.12
CA SER A 35 -3.94 7.48 4.82
C SER A 35 -3.96 8.67 3.87
N PRO A 36 -3.46 8.53 2.63
CA PRO A 36 -3.56 9.59 1.65
C PRO A 36 -5.03 9.88 1.33
N VAL A 37 -5.34 11.16 1.09
CA VAL A 37 -6.70 11.63 0.72
C VAL A 37 -6.82 11.98 -0.76
N ASP A 38 -5.69 12.08 -1.46
CA ASP A 38 -5.65 12.40 -2.88
C ASP A 38 -6.25 11.27 -3.71
N ALA A 39 -6.91 11.64 -4.81
CA ALA A 39 -7.43 10.67 -5.76
C ALA A 39 -6.29 9.86 -6.40
N THR A 40 -6.52 8.57 -6.62
CA THR A 40 -5.61 7.72 -7.39
C THR A 40 -5.37 8.33 -8.78
N PRO A 41 -4.11 8.48 -9.24
CA PRO A 41 -3.82 9.02 -10.56
C PRO A 41 -4.52 8.25 -11.69
N ALA A 42 -5.06 8.97 -12.68
CA ALA A 42 -5.84 8.39 -13.78
C ALA A 42 -5.09 7.27 -14.54
N VAL A 43 -3.78 7.41 -14.75
CA VAL A 43 -2.95 6.39 -15.41
C VAL A 43 -3.04 5.01 -14.74
N VAL A 44 -3.18 4.97 -13.41
CA VAL A 44 -3.32 3.71 -12.66
C VAL A 44 -4.76 3.20 -12.73
N ALA A 45 -5.73 4.09 -12.50
CA ALA A 45 -7.15 3.75 -12.53
C ALA A 45 -7.58 3.21 -13.90
N ASP A 46 -7.12 3.84 -14.99
CA ASP A 46 -7.42 3.42 -16.36
C ASP A 46 -6.76 2.10 -16.73
N ALA A 47 -5.50 1.87 -16.31
CA ALA A 47 -4.83 0.60 -16.53
C ALA A 47 -5.56 -0.56 -15.84
N LEU A 48 -6.02 -0.35 -14.60
CA LEU A 48 -6.82 -1.35 -13.88
C LEU A 48 -8.15 -1.62 -14.58
N ARG A 49 -8.85 -0.57 -15.00
CA ARG A 49 -10.14 -0.68 -15.71
C ARG A 49 -10.00 -1.40 -17.05
N ALA A 50 -8.89 -1.21 -17.75
CA ALA A 50 -8.60 -1.90 -19.01
C ALA A 50 -8.20 -3.38 -18.80
N ALA A 51 -7.67 -3.73 -17.62
CA ALA A 51 -7.16 -5.06 -17.31
C ALA A 51 -8.19 -6.00 -16.67
N THR A 52 -9.48 -5.65 -16.66
CA THR A 52 -10.53 -6.46 -16.00
C THR A 52 -10.77 -7.82 -16.63
N ASP A 53 -10.40 -7.98 -17.91
CA ASP A 53 -10.52 -9.25 -18.65
C ASP A 53 -9.25 -10.12 -18.51
N ALA A 54 -8.70 -10.19 -17.29
CA ALA A 54 -7.53 -11.00 -16.97
C ALA A 54 -7.97 -12.39 -16.52
N HIS A 55 -7.77 -13.38 -17.39
CA HIS A 55 -8.06 -14.78 -17.10
C HIS A 55 -6.86 -15.50 -16.47
N ALA A 56 -7.14 -16.68 -15.91
CA ALA A 56 -6.18 -17.59 -15.27
C ALA A 56 -5.69 -17.17 -13.88
N TYR A 57 -5.10 -18.14 -13.17
CA TYR A 57 -4.49 -17.90 -11.87
C TYR A 57 -3.19 -17.09 -12.04
N PRO A 58 -2.99 -16.01 -11.25
CA PRO A 58 -1.77 -15.24 -11.31
C PRO A 58 -0.59 -16.04 -10.78
N GLN A 59 0.60 -15.80 -11.35
CA GLN A 59 1.84 -16.40 -10.87
C GLN A 59 2.26 -15.75 -9.54
N THR A 60 2.60 -16.54 -8.52
CA THR A 60 3.05 -16.01 -7.22
C THR A 60 4.27 -15.10 -7.33
N VAL A 61 5.18 -15.41 -8.25
CA VAL A 61 6.38 -14.59 -8.51
C VAL A 61 6.07 -13.26 -9.23
N GLY A 62 4.82 -13.05 -9.65
CA GLY A 62 4.40 -11.92 -10.49
C GLY A 62 4.70 -12.11 -11.97
N THR A 63 4.11 -11.27 -12.81
CA THR A 63 4.32 -11.32 -14.26
C THR A 63 5.72 -10.82 -14.63
N PRO A 64 6.32 -11.31 -15.74
CA PRO A 64 7.61 -10.80 -16.21
C PRO A 64 7.62 -9.27 -16.42
N ALA A 65 6.53 -8.73 -16.97
CA ALA A 65 6.39 -7.29 -17.22
C ALA A 65 6.39 -6.46 -15.91
N LEU A 66 5.69 -6.94 -14.87
CA LEU A 66 5.68 -6.26 -13.57
C LEU A 66 7.06 -6.26 -12.91
N ARG A 67 7.74 -7.42 -12.89
CA ARG A 67 9.08 -7.54 -12.31
C ARG A 67 10.08 -6.62 -13.01
N ALA A 68 10.05 -6.57 -14.35
CA ALA A 68 10.89 -5.66 -15.13
C ALA A 68 10.59 -4.18 -14.82
N ALA A 69 9.31 -3.80 -14.77
CA ALA A 69 8.91 -2.43 -14.45
C ALA A 69 9.40 -1.97 -13.06
N ILE A 70 9.38 -2.87 -12.07
CA ILE A 70 9.93 -2.60 -10.73
C ILE A 70 11.44 -2.36 -10.79
N VAL A 71 12.20 -3.23 -11.48
CA VAL A 71 13.65 -3.08 -11.66
C VAL A 71 13.98 -1.71 -12.26
N GLU A 72 13.33 -1.38 -13.37
CA GLU A 72 13.58 -0.11 -14.05
C GLU A 72 13.20 1.11 -13.20
N TRP A 73 12.11 1.03 -12.44
CA TRP A 73 11.70 2.11 -11.53
C TRP A 73 12.76 2.34 -10.46
N TYR A 74 13.31 1.27 -9.87
CA TYR A 74 14.38 1.37 -8.87
C TYR A 74 15.67 1.94 -9.46
N ALA A 75 16.05 1.55 -10.69
CA ALA A 75 17.19 2.16 -11.38
C ALA A 75 16.98 3.67 -11.56
N ARG A 76 15.82 4.10 -12.10
CA ARG A 76 15.54 5.51 -12.40
C ARG A 76 15.30 6.38 -11.17
N ARG A 77 14.58 5.89 -10.16
CA ARG A 77 14.09 6.70 -9.03
C ARG A 77 14.91 6.52 -7.76
N ARG A 78 15.59 5.38 -7.61
CA ARG A 78 16.33 5.03 -6.39
C ARG A 78 17.83 4.83 -6.63
N GLY A 79 18.29 4.88 -7.89
CA GLY A 79 19.71 4.74 -8.23
C GLY A 79 20.25 3.34 -7.95
N VAL A 80 19.43 2.30 -8.18
CA VAL A 80 19.81 0.89 -7.93
C VAL A 80 19.96 0.14 -9.26
N PRO A 81 21.05 0.32 -10.01
CA PRO A 81 21.22 -0.29 -11.34
C PRO A 81 21.54 -1.79 -11.32
N GLY A 82 21.99 -2.34 -10.19
CA GLY A 82 22.31 -3.76 -10.04
C GLY A 82 21.12 -4.66 -9.70
N LEU A 83 19.92 -4.10 -9.55
CA LEU A 83 18.71 -4.88 -9.30
C LEU A 83 18.34 -5.67 -10.57
N THR A 84 17.99 -6.94 -10.41
CA THR A 84 17.54 -7.81 -11.50
C THR A 84 16.19 -8.38 -11.13
N THR A 85 15.48 -9.01 -12.08
CA THR A 85 14.18 -9.59 -11.79
C THR A 85 14.24 -10.67 -10.72
N ASP A 86 15.37 -11.38 -10.57
CA ASP A 86 15.57 -12.42 -9.55
C ASP A 86 15.63 -11.87 -8.13
N HIS A 87 15.84 -10.57 -7.98
CA HIS A 87 15.79 -9.85 -6.72
C HIS A 87 14.41 -9.23 -6.43
N VAL A 88 13.40 -9.51 -7.26
CA VAL A 88 12.07 -8.89 -7.17
C VAL A 88 10.98 -9.94 -6.98
N LEU A 89 10.21 -9.77 -5.91
CA LEU A 89 8.98 -10.50 -5.62
C LEU A 89 7.86 -9.49 -5.30
N PRO A 90 6.85 -9.32 -6.16
CA PRO A 90 5.69 -8.48 -5.86
C PRO A 90 4.86 -9.10 -4.72
N THR A 91 4.33 -8.25 -3.84
CA THR A 91 3.48 -8.65 -2.70
C THR A 91 2.16 -7.91 -2.73
N VAL A 92 1.16 -8.38 -1.97
CA VAL A 92 -0.13 -7.70 -1.81
C VAL A 92 0.00 -6.64 -0.72
N GLY A 93 0.79 -5.61 -1.02
CA GLY A 93 1.20 -4.59 -0.08
C GLY A 93 2.31 -5.06 0.88
N SER A 94 2.95 -4.11 1.55
CA SER A 94 4.07 -4.41 2.46
C SER A 94 3.64 -5.05 3.78
N LYS A 95 2.40 -4.81 4.23
CA LYS A 95 1.88 -5.37 5.49
C LYS A 95 1.79 -6.90 5.44
N GLU A 96 1.46 -7.46 4.27
CA GLU A 96 1.48 -8.91 4.03
C GLU A 96 2.89 -9.48 4.17
N LEU A 97 3.86 -8.88 3.47
CA LEU A 97 5.28 -9.25 3.57
C LEU A 97 5.77 -9.26 5.02
N VAL A 98 5.62 -8.14 5.74
CA VAL A 98 6.13 -7.98 7.11
C VAL A 98 5.46 -8.95 8.09
N ALA A 99 4.20 -9.32 7.85
CA ALA A 99 3.45 -10.20 8.75
C ALA A 99 3.74 -11.69 8.51
N LEU A 100 4.15 -12.11 7.30
CA LEU A 100 4.16 -13.51 6.88
C LEU A 100 5.50 -14.07 6.40
N LEU A 101 6.45 -13.23 5.96
CA LEU A 101 7.70 -13.64 5.30
C LEU A 101 8.93 -13.08 6.01
#